data_AF-A0A9E6B9I8-F1
#
_entry.id   AF-A0A9E6B9I8-F1
#
_cell.length_a   1.000
_cell.length_b   1.000
_cell.length_c   1.000
_cell.angle_alpha   90.00
_cell.angle_beta   90.00
_cell.angle_gamma   90.00
#
_symmetry.space_group_name_H-M   'P 1'
#
loop_
_entity.id
_entity.type
_entity.pdbx_description
1 polymer ?
#
loop_
_entity_poly.entity_id
_entity_poly.type
_entity_poly.pdbx_seq_one_letter_code
_entity_poly.pdbx_strand_id
1 'polypeptide(L)'
;MKFNNINHLYLKKKVKQDVAMTGEITLYGELLPVGGIKEKLAAAVRSGIKTVIMPEDNAKDLAKLPEDIKQHLEIKLLSNYKDILNLISETNN
;
A
#
# COMPACT_ATOMS: atom_id res chain seq x y z
N MET A 1 -11.70 -1.08 -7.20
CA MET A 1 -11.59 0.39 -7.03
C MET A 1 -10.12 0.75 -6.96
N LYS A 2 -9.62 1.59 -7.88
CA LYS A 2 -8.23 2.09 -7.87
C LYS A 2 -8.16 3.31 -6.94
N PHE A 3 -7.43 3.23 -5.83
CA PHE A 3 -7.31 4.31 -4.84
C PHE A 3 -6.20 5.34 -5.19
N ASN A 4 -6.14 5.79 -6.44
CA ASN A 4 -5.06 6.70 -6.92
C ASN A 4 -5.36 8.21 -6.74
N ASN A 5 -6.55 8.59 -6.23
CA ASN A 5 -7.04 9.98 -6.40
C ASN A 5 -6.81 10.96 -5.25
N ILE A 6 -6.50 10.51 -4.03
CA ILE A 6 -6.40 11.42 -2.88
C ILE A 6 -5.10 12.25 -2.91
N ASN A 7 -3.99 11.64 -3.31
CA ASN A 7 -2.67 12.31 -3.34
C ASN A 7 -2.48 13.20 -4.58
N HIS A 8 -3.03 12.80 -5.74
CA HIS A 8 -2.96 13.60 -6.96
C HIS A 8 -3.70 14.94 -6.80
N LEU A 9 -4.82 14.94 -6.07
CA LEU A 9 -5.64 16.13 -5.88
C LEU A 9 -5.02 17.14 -4.91
N TYR A 10 -4.34 16.67 -3.85
CA TYR A 10 -3.85 17.56 -2.78
C TYR A 10 -2.39 18.00 -2.92
N LEU A 11 -1.53 17.18 -3.53
CA LEU A 11 -0.07 17.43 -3.53
C LEU A 11 0.54 17.74 -4.90
N LYS A 12 -0.22 17.72 -6.01
CA LYS A 12 0.29 17.92 -7.40
C LYS A 12 1.53 17.06 -7.74
N LYS A 13 1.76 15.96 -7.02
CA LYS A 13 2.89 15.04 -7.25
C LYS A 13 2.38 13.81 -7.99
N LYS A 14 3.14 13.36 -8.99
CA LYS A 14 2.87 12.10 -9.70
C LYS A 14 3.04 10.95 -8.71
N VAL A 15 1.98 10.17 -8.52
CA VAL A 15 2.01 8.93 -7.75
C VAL A 15 2.29 7.80 -8.73
N LYS A 16 3.24 6.92 -8.39
CA LYS A 16 3.51 5.71 -9.18
C LYS A 16 2.20 4.93 -9.36
N GLN A 17 1.82 4.68 -10.61
CA GLN A 17 0.53 4.05 -10.94
C GLN A 17 0.46 2.56 -10.53
N ASP A 18 1.60 1.97 -10.19
CA ASP A 18 1.77 0.54 -9.89
C ASP A 18 1.77 0.22 -8.39
N VAL A 19 1.36 1.18 -7.54
CA VAL A 19 1.39 1.07 -6.07
C VAL A 19 -0.04 1.10 -5.50
N ALA A 20 -0.42 0.06 -4.76
CA ALA A 20 -1.60 0.08 -3.89
C ALA A 20 -1.20 0.35 -2.44
N MET A 21 -2.05 1.04 -1.70
CA MET A 21 -1.92 1.19 -0.26
C MET A 21 -3.14 0.59 0.43
N THR A 22 -2.91 -0.17 1.50
CA THR A 22 -3.97 -0.74 2.33
C THR A 22 -3.68 -0.42 3.79
N GLY A 23 -4.58 0.29 4.46
CA GLY A 23 -4.41 0.69 5.85
C GLY A 23 -5.40 1.81 6.18
N GLU A 24 -5.75 1.94 7.45
CA GLU A 24 -6.45 3.13 7.94
C GLU A 24 -5.40 4.10 8.49
N ILE A 25 -5.62 5.40 8.32
CA ILE A 25 -4.72 6.44 8.83
C ILE A 25 -5.45 7.20 9.92
N THR A 26 -4.82 7.31 11.10
CA THR A 26 -5.33 8.15 12.18
C THR A 26 -5.14 9.63 11.84
N LEU A 27 -5.88 10.53 12.49
CA LEU A 27 -5.65 11.98 12.36
C LEU A 27 -4.20 12.40 12.72
N TYR A 28 -3.52 11.57 13.51
CA TYR A 28 -2.13 11.77 13.92
C TYR A 28 -1.11 11.19 12.92
N GLY A 29 -1.57 10.52 11.86
CA GLY A 29 -0.73 9.98 10.79
C GLY A 29 -0.17 8.57 11.05
N GLU A 30 -0.73 7.86 12.02
CA GLU A 30 -0.37 6.47 12.33
C GLU A 30 -1.15 5.51 11.42
N LEU A 31 -0.48 4.44 10.98
CA LEU A 31 -1.10 3.38 10.19
C LEU A 31 -1.69 2.31 11.08
N LEU A 32 -3.00 2.07 10.93
CA LEU A 32 -3.71 1.04 11.65
C LEU A 32 -3.88 -0.23 10.82
N PRO A 33 -3.80 -1.41 11.47
CA PRO A 33 -3.96 -2.69 10.80
C PRO A 33 -5.36 -2.85 10.21
N VAL A 34 -5.44 -3.54 9.09
CA VAL A 34 -6.71 -3.77 8.38
C VAL A 34 -6.95 -5.25 8.10
N GLY A 35 -8.19 -5.69 8.30
CA GLY A 35 -8.63 -7.03 7.92
C GLY A 35 -8.81 -7.21 6.41
N GLY A 36 -9.03 -8.46 5.99
CA GLY A 36 -9.32 -8.82 4.60
C GLY A 36 -8.13 -8.64 3.65
N ILE A 37 -6.91 -8.92 4.12
CA ILE A 37 -5.67 -8.73 3.35
C ILE A 37 -5.65 -9.64 2.11
N LYS A 38 -6.13 -10.88 2.25
CA LYS A 38 -6.13 -11.87 1.17
C LYS A 38 -6.93 -11.38 -0.04
N GLU A 39 -8.13 -10.85 0.20
CA GLU A 39 -9.02 -10.32 -0.84
C GLU A 39 -8.42 -9.07 -1.48
N LYS A 40 -7.82 -8.18 -0.68
CA LYS A 40 -7.16 -6.95 -1.14
C LYS A 40 -5.95 -7.26 -2.03
N LEU A 41 -5.10 -8.19 -1.62
CA LEU A 41 -3.93 -8.60 -2.41
C LEU A 41 -4.33 -9.34 -3.69
N ALA A 42 -5.32 -10.24 -3.61
CA ALA A 42 -5.85 -10.90 -4.81
C ALA A 42 -6.43 -9.89 -5.81
N ALA A 43 -7.07 -8.82 -5.32
CA ALA A 43 -7.54 -7.73 -6.17
C ALA A 43 -6.38 -6.90 -6.75
N ALA A 44 -5.29 -6.71 -6.01
CA ALA A 44 -4.09 -6.02 -6.47
C ALA A 44 -3.41 -6.80 -7.62
N VAL A 45 -3.21 -8.11 -7.47
CA VAL A 45 -2.69 -8.99 -8.53
C VAL A 45 -3.56 -8.91 -9.79
N ARG A 46 -4.89 -9.04 -9.64
CA ARG A 46 -5.82 -8.93 -10.77
C ARG A 46 -5.83 -7.55 -11.44
N SER A 47 -5.49 -6.51 -10.69
CA SER A 47 -5.42 -5.13 -11.19
C SER A 47 -4.07 -4.78 -11.82
N GLY A 48 -3.12 -5.73 -11.84
CA GLY A 48 -1.77 -5.52 -12.38
C GLY A 48 -0.88 -4.65 -11.49
N ILE A 49 -1.23 -4.48 -10.22
CA ILE A 49 -0.46 -3.68 -9.26
C ILE A 49 0.75 -4.53 -8.83
N LYS A 50 1.95 -3.95 -8.89
CA LYS A 50 3.19 -4.65 -8.56
C LYS A 50 3.60 -4.47 -7.11
N THR A 51 3.30 -3.30 -6.53
CA THR A 51 3.73 -2.97 -5.17
C THR A 51 2.53 -2.70 -4.27
N VAL A 52 2.50 -3.30 -3.09
CA VAL A 52 1.46 -3.08 -2.08
C VAL A 52 2.09 -2.60 -0.79
N ILE A 53 1.62 -1.46 -0.29
CA ILE A 53 2.03 -0.88 0.99
C ILE A 53 1.01 -1.23 2.06
N MET A 54 1.46 -1.70 3.23
CA MET A 54 0.58 -2.00 4.36
C MET A 54 1.25 -1.75 5.73
N PRO A 55 0.45 -1.65 6.81
CA PRO A 55 0.95 -1.52 8.18
C PRO A 55 1.92 -2.64 8.57
N GLU A 56 2.96 -2.34 9.34
CA GLU A 56 3.86 -3.35 9.92
C GLU A 56 3.10 -4.40 10.75
N ASP A 57 2.03 -4.00 11.43
CA ASP A 57 1.18 -4.89 12.22
C ASP A 57 0.51 -5.99 11.39
N ASN A 58 0.30 -5.74 10.09
CA ASN A 58 -0.28 -6.72 9.16
C ASN A 58 0.72 -7.81 8.72
N ALA A 59 2.00 -7.74 9.12
CA ALA A 59 3.02 -8.76 8.83
C ALA A 59 2.63 -10.16 9.32
N LYS A 60 1.92 -10.25 10.45
CA LYS A 60 1.46 -11.52 11.02
C LYS A 60 0.46 -12.24 10.12
N ASP A 61 -0.37 -11.48 9.41
CA ASP A 61 -1.36 -12.03 8.48
C ASP A 61 -0.77 -12.31 7.10
N LEU A 62 0.27 -11.56 6.71
CA LEU A 62 1.08 -11.90 5.53
C LEU A 62 1.67 -13.29 5.62
N ALA A 63 2.16 -13.69 6.80
CA ALA A 63 2.72 -15.03 6.99
C ALA A 63 1.75 -16.15 6.58
N LYS A 64 0.44 -15.94 6.76
CA LYS A 64 -0.63 -16.91 6.46
C LYS A 64 -1.05 -16.97 4.99
N LEU A 65 -0.52 -16.08 4.13
CA LEU A 65 -0.88 -16.04 2.72
C LEU A 65 -0.13 -17.08 1.90
N PRO A 66 -0.76 -17.59 0.81
CA PRO A 66 -0.09 -18.46 -0.14
C PRO A 66 1.08 -17.74 -0.82
N GLU A 67 2.17 -18.47 -1.02
CA GLU A 67 3.38 -18.01 -1.71
C GLU A 67 3.09 -17.46 -3.11
N ASP A 68 2.12 -18.05 -3.81
CA ASP A 68 1.69 -17.58 -5.14
C ASP A 68 1.35 -16.09 -5.15
N ILE A 69 0.71 -15.56 -4.10
CA ILE A 69 0.36 -14.14 -4.04
C ILE A 69 1.59 -13.29 -3.66
N LYS A 70 2.44 -13.80 -2.76
CA LYS A 70 3.64 -13.08 -2.29
C LYS A 70 4.69 -12.94 -3.38
N GLN A 71 4.82 -13.92 -4.27
CA GLN A 71 5.80 -13.88 -5.35
C GLN A 71 5.42 -12.92 -6.49
N HIS A 72 4.11 -12.66 -6.65
CA HIS A 72 3.62 -11.74 -7.68
C HIS A 72 3.51 -10.28 -7.20
N LEU A 73 3.71 -10.01 -5.91
CA LEU A 73 3.57 -8.68 -5.32
C LEU A 73 4.78 -8.32 -4.46
N GLU A 74 5.31 -7.11 -4.65
CA GLU A 74 6.27 -6.52 -3.73
C GLU A 74 5.52 -5.86 -2.57
N ILE A 75 5.68 -6.41 -1.36
CA ILE A 75 4.94 -5.94 -0.19
C ILE A 75 5.86 -5.11 0.70
N LYS A 76 5.50 -3.84 0.93
CA LYS A 76 6.22 -2.91 1.80
C LYS A 76 5.44 -2.65 3.08
N LEU A 77 6.09 -2.95 4.19
CA LEU A 77 5.56 -2.73 5.53
C LEU A 77 6.02 -1.37 6.05
N LEU A 78 5.09 -0.54 6.49
CA LEU A 78 5.36 0.80 7.03
C LEU A 78 4.49 1.07 8.26
N SER A 79 4.93 1.93 9.16
CA SER A 79 4.19 2.33 10.36
C SER A 79 3.67 3.78 10.31
N ASN A 80 4.26 4.65 9.47
CA ASN A 80 3.87 6.05 9.39
C ASN A 80 3.45 6.50 7.98
N TYR A 81 2.46 7.41 7.91
CA TYR A 81 2.05 8.04 6.67
C TYR A 81 3.15 8.86 5.98
N LYS A 82 4.08 9.45 6.73
CA LYS A 82 5.23 10.17 6.17
C LYS A 82 6.12 9.27 5.31
N ASP A 83 6.30 8.02 5.72
CA ASP A 83 7.13 7.07 4.98
C ASP A 83 6.45 6.66 3.67
N ILE A 84 5.12 6.55 3.68
CA ILE A 84 4.32 6.36 2.47
C ILE A 84 4.56 7.54 1.53
N LEU A 85 4.43 8.77 2.04
CA LEU A 85 4.63 9.98 1.23
C LEU A 85 6.01 10.02 0.59
N ASN A 86 7.06 9.67 1.33
CA ASN A 86 8.43 9.61 0.82
C ASN A 86 8.60 8.53 -0.26
N LEU A 87 7.96 7.38 -0.08
CA LEU A 87 8.04 6.26 -1.03
C LEU A 87 7.31 6.54 -2.35
N ILE A 88 6.16 7.22 -2.28
CA ILE A 88 5.34 7.53 -3.46
C ILE A 88 5.76 8.83 -4.15
N SER A 89 6.44 9.74 -3.45
CA SER A 89 6.95 10.95 -4.07
C SER A 89 8.15 10.63 -4.95
N GLU A 90 7.98 10.71 -6.27
CA GLU A 90 9.12 10.82 -7.17
C GLU A 90 9.88 12.10 -6.83
N THR A 91 11.09 11.95 -6.30
CA THR A 91 12.06 13.04 -6.19
C THR A 91 12.46 13.44 -7.60
N ASN A 92 11.74 14.38 -8.20
CA ASN A 92 12.28 15.20 -9.28
C ASN A 92 13.33 16.11 -8.63
N ASN A 93 14.59 15.65 -8.65
CA ASN A 93 15.74 16.53 -8.57
C ASN A 93 16.45 16.50 -9.92
#